data_AF-A0A537UYR4-F1
#
_entry.id   AF-A0A537UYR4-F1
#
_cell.length_a   1.000
_cell.length_b   1.000
_cell.length_c   1.000
_cell.angle_alpha   90.00
_cell.angle_beta   90.00
_cell.angle_gamma   90.00
#
_symmetry.space_group_name_H-M   'P 1'
#
loop_
_entity.id
_entity.type
_entity.pdbx_description
1 polymer ?
#
loop_
_entity_poly.entity_id
_entity_poly.type
_entity_poly.pdbx_seq_one_letter_code
_entity_poly.pdbx_strand_id
1 'polypeptide(L)' 'MKVAIDYAVCNSCGLCREVCPESAIRPKLLEPRHLYEVMPEKCTGCGECLDYCPAPGALVQLAA' A
#
# COMPACT_ATOMS: atom_id res chain seq x y z
N MET A 1 -9.87 -8.66 -3.45
CA MET A 1 -8.81 -8.21 -4.38
C MET A 1 -7.67 -7.60 -3.59
N LYS A 2 -6.50 -8.23 -3.53
CA LYS A 2 -5.39 -7.69 -2.74
C LYS A 2 -4.61 -6.67 -3.54
N VAL A 3 -3.92 -5.78 -2.86
CA VAL A 3 -3.10 -4.73 -3.48
C VAL A 3 -1.62 -4.96 -3.20
N ALA A 4 -0.77 -4.50 -4.10
CA ALA A 4 0.66 -4.31 -3.89
C ALA A 4 1.04 -2.86 -4.22
N ILE A 5 2.21 -2.42 -3.75
CA ILE A 5 2.71 -1.07 -3.99
C ILE A 5 3.72 -1.14 -5.13
N ASP A 6 3.49 -0.37 -6.19
CA ASP A 6 4.49 -0.11 -7.23
C ASP A 6 5.44 0.99 -6.74
N TYR A 7 6.68 0.61 -6.46
CA TYR A 7 7.71 1.50 -5.93
C TYR A 7 8.24 2.51 -6.95
N ALA A 8 8.01 2.31 -8.24
CA ALA A 8 8.39 3.28 -9.25
C ALA A 8 7.44 4.49 -9.27
N VAL A 9 6.20 4.31 -8.83
CA VAL A 9 5.14 5.34 -8.83
C VAL A 9 4.88 5.89 -7.44
N CYS A 10 5.07 5.08 -6.40
CA CYS A 10 4.87 5.47 -5.00
C CYS A 10 5.73 6.68 -4.61
N ASN A 11 5.10 7.70 -4.00
CA ASN A 11 5.75 8.90 -3.49
C ASN A 11 6.00 8.89 -1.97
N SER A 12 5.83 7.74 -1.32
CA SER A 12 6.04 7.54 0.12
C SER A 12 5.25 8.49 1.05
N CYS A 13 4.07 8.95 0.64
CA CYS A 13 3.24 9.86 1.47
C CYS A 13 2.68 9.21 2.75
N GLY A 14 2.50 7.88 2.79
CA GLY A 14 2.03 7.15 3.97
C GLY A 14 0.51 7.09 4.18
N LEU A 15 -0.29 7.80 3.39
CA LEU A 15 -1.76 7.83 3.55
C LEU A 15 -2.40 6.44 3.48
N CYS A 16 -1.93 5.58 2.58
CA CYS A 16 -2.44 4.21 2.47
C CYS A 16 -2.28 3.41 3.78
N ARG A 17 -1.23 3.65 4.55
CA ARG A 17 -1.02 3.05 5.88
C ARG A 17 -1.99 3.64 6.90
N GLU A 18 -2.23 4.94 6.88
CA GLU A 18 -3.09 5.62 7.86
C GLU A 18 -4.55 5.22 7.73
N VAL A 19 -5.03 5.06 6.48
CA VAL A 19 -6.44 4.71 6.22
C VAL A 19 -6.73 3.21 6.26
N CYS A 20 -5.70 2.35 6.31
CA CYS A 20 -5.90 0.91 6.26
C CYS A 20 -6.49 0.39 7.58
N PRO A 21 -7.76 -0.08 7.61
CA PRO A 21 -8.41 -0.51 8.86
C PRO A 21 -7.73 -1.75 9.47
N GLU A 22 -7.17 -2.62 8.62
CA GLU A 22 -6.50 -3.86 9.03
C GLU A 22 -5.03 -3.65 9.41
N SER A 23 -4.53 -2.41 9.32
CA SER A 23 -3.10 -2.13 9.49
C SER A 23 -2.22 -3.04 8.61
N ALA A 24 -2.69 -3.33 7.39
CA ALA A 24 -2.03 -4.25 6.47
C ALA A 24 -0.80 -3.62 5.79
N ILE A 25 -0.62 -2.30 5.87
CA ILE A 25 0.48 -1.58 5.21
C ILE A 25 1.47 -1.08 6.26
N ARG A 26 2.75 -1.41 6.09
CA ARG A 26 3.82 -1.06 7.05
C ARG A 26 5.05 -0.46 6.37
N PRO A 27 5.89 0.30 7.08
CA PRO A 27 7.18 0.74 6.56
C PRO A 27 8.10 -0.44 6.27
N LYS A 28 8.85 -0.37 5.18
CA LYS A 28 9.85 -1.35 4.78
C LYS A 28 11.18 -1.00 5.43
N LEU A 29 11.43 -1.58 6.60
CA LEU A 29 12.50 -1.17 7.53
C LEU A 29 13.93 -1.37 6.99
N LEU A 30 14.11 -2.25 5.99
CA LEU A 30 15.42 -2.56 5.42
C LEU A 30 15.78 -1.70 4.20
N GLU A 31 14.93 -0.75 3.83
CA GLU A 31 15.12 0.08 2.63
C GLU A 31 15.34 1.56 2.96
N PRO A 32 16.36 2.21 2.35
CA PRO A 32 16.70 3.60 2.63
C PRO A 32 15.67 4.62 2.11
N ARG A 33 14.65 4.17 1.36
CA ARG A 33 13.70 5.04 0.64
C ARG A 33 12.37 5.30 1.35
N HIS A 34 12.26 4.97 2.65
CA HIS A 34 11.01 5.10 3.43
C HIS A 34 9.79 4.53 2.66
N LEU A 35 9.97 3.35 2.05
CA LEU A 35 8.91 2.69 1.29
C LEU A 35 7.94 1.97 2.24
N TYR A 36 6.76 1.64 1.72
CA TYR A 36 5.76 0.85 2.42
C TYR A 36 5.57 -0.51 1.75
N GLU A 37 5.15 -1.52 2.48
CA GLU A 37 4.78 -2.83 1.93
C GLU A 37 3.43 -3.27 2.47
N VAL A 38 2.70 -4.02 1.65
CA VAL A 38 1.41 -4.62 2.02
C VAL A 38 1.69 -6.03 2.55
N MET A 39 1.19 -6.34 3.74
CA MET A 39 1.15 -7.70 4.32
C MET A 39 -0.06 -8.44 3.72
N PRO A 40 0.13 -9.39 2.79
CA PRO A 40 -0.97 -10.05 2.11
C PRO A 40 -1.89 -10.81 3.06
N GLU A 41 -1.38 -11.30 4.17
CA GLU A 41 -2.11 -12.01 5.22
C GLU A 41 -3.12 -11.13 5.97
N LYS A 42 -2.88 -9.81 6.05
CA LYS A 42 -3.80 -8.84 6.69
C LYS A 42 -4.67 -8.08 5.68
N CYS A 43 -4.26 -8.05 4.42
CA CYS A 43 -5.02 -7.36 3.38
C CYS A 43 -6.31 -8.12 3.07
N THR A 44 -7.44 -7.60 3.56
CA THR A 44 -8.79 -8.11 3.25
C THR A 44 -9.24 -7.73 1.83
N GLY A 45 -8.60 -6.72 1.24
CA GLY A 45 -8.96 -6.20 -0.08
C GLY A 45 -10.18 -5.28 -0.06
N CYS A 46 -10.40 -4.55 1.04
CA CYS A 46 -11.52 -3.61 1.22
C CYS A 46 -11.48 -2.40 0.25
N GLY A 47 -10.30 -2.01 -0.23
CA GLY A 47 -10.14 -0.94 -1.23
C GLY A 47 -9.94 0.46 -0.68
N GLU A 48 -10.12 0.72 0.62
CA GLU A 48 -9.97 2.05 1.25
C GLU A 48 -8.69 2.80 0.83
N CYS A 49 -7.54 2.11 0.81
CA CYS A 49 -6.27 2.74 0.42
C CYS A 49 -6.25 3.30 -1.01
N LEU A 50 -7.11 2.80 -1.91
CA LEU A 50 -7.17 3.23 -3.31
C LEU A 50 -7.73 4.65 -3.43
N ASP A 51 -8.74 4.98 -2.62
CA ASP A 51 -9.42 6.29 -2.68
C ASP A 51 -8.55 7.43 -2.12
N TYR A 52 -7.63 7.10 -1.22
CA TYR A 52 -6.75 8.07 -0.57
C TYR A 52 -5.35 8.14 -1.18
N CYS A 53 -5.02 7.31 -2.17
CA CYS A 53 -3.69 7.32 -2.76
C CYS A 53 -3.53 8.53 -3.71
N PRO A 54 -2.65 9.50 -3.39
CA PRO A 54 -2.46 10.69 -4.24
C PRO A 54 -1.56 10.40 -5.46
N ALA A 55 -1.05 9.17 -5.58
CA ALA A 55 -0.21 8.72 -6.68
C ALA A 55 -0.98 7.65 -7.49
N PRO A 56 -1.75 8.05 -8.51
CA PRO A 56 -2.49 7.12 -9.36
C PRO A 56 -1.58 6.04 -9.94
N GLY A 57 -1.99 4.78 -9.80
CA GLY A 57 -1.20 3.63 -10.27
C GLY A 57 -0.15 3.12 -9.28
N ALA A 58 0.10 3.81 -8.16
CA ALA A 58 1.01 3.30 -7.13
C ALA A 58 0.48 2.07 -6.38
N LEU A 59 -0.85 1.89 -6.33
CA LEU A 59 -1.48 0.70 -5.77
C LEU A 59 -1.98 -0.18 -6.90
N VAL A 60 -1.30 -1.31 -7.13
CA VAL A 60 -1.61 -2.26 -8.19
C VAL A 60 -2.44 -3.41 -7.63
N GLN A 61 -3.43 -3.87 -8.41
CA GLN A 61 -4.25 -5.01 -8.03
C GLN A 61 -3.49 -6.30 -8.30
N LEU A 62 -3.31 -7.12 -7.26
CA LEU A 62 -2.84 -8.48 -7.43
C LEU A 62 -4.03 -9.33 -7.90
N ALA A 63 -3.95 -9.82 -9.14
CA ALA A 63 -4.85 -10.86 -9.62
C ALA A 63 -4.68 -12.09 -8.72
N ALA A 64 -5.81 -12.65 -8.26
CA ALA A 64 -5.84 -13.86 -7.45
C ALA A 64 -5.38 -15.07 -8.27
#